data_AF-A0A109LZ45-F1
#
_entry.id   AF-A0A109LZ45-F1
#
_cell.length_a   1.000
_cell.length_b   1.000
_cell.length_c   1.000
_cell.angle_alpha   90.00
_cell.angle_beta   90.00
_cell.angle_gamma   90.00
#
_symmetry.space_group_name_H-M   'P 1'
#
loop_
_entity.id
_entity.type
_entity.pdbx_description
1 polymer ?
#
loop_
_entity_poly.entity_id
_entity_poly.type
_entity_poly.pdbx_seq_one_letter_code
_entity_poly.pdbx_strand_id
1 'polypeptide(L)'
;MKPTIQREQSYIVAIAVLTIIAWQTEIGTLALLPFTLLATWFHEMAHGLAAVALGADFERLVIYANGSGFAEYSGRMWGIGQAIVAATGLLGPTIAGCLMIIASRSRRATRWVLLALGAALAVSTLIWVRSIVGWIVLPAIAVVSLYIALRGNEKWQRIAVEFLGVQGAVSVYQDLGYLFSPGGYVGGHLVLSDTGRIADALFLPYWFWGGAITVAIVAMVWKSLQIASRY
;
A
#
# COMPACT_ATOMS: atom_id res chain seq x y z
N MET A 1 25.39 3.49 -19.91
CA MET A 1 24.17 4.25 -20.26
C MET A 1 23.76 5.07 -19.04
N LYS A 2 23.83 6.40 -19.10
CA LYS A 2 23.27 7.25 -18.03
C LYS A 2 21.74 7.14 -18.12
N PRO A 3 21.02 6.88 -17.01
CA PRO A 3 19.57 6.97 -17.03
C PRO A 3 19.22 8.45 -17.13
N THR A 4 18.87 8.90 -18.34
CA THR A 4 18.24 10.20 -18.55
C THR A 4 16.83 10.13 -17.97
N ILE A 5 16.71 10.43 -16.67
CA ILE A 5 15.42 10.72 -16.07
C ILE A 5 14.88 11.95 -16.82
N GLN A 6 13.91 11.74 -17.70
CA GLN A 6 13.21 12.84 -18.40
C GLN A 6 12.69 13.84 -17.35
N ARG A 7 12.63 15.13 -17.69
CA ARG A 7 12.23 16.23 -16.80
C ARG A 7 10.84 16.05 -16.15
N GLU A 8 9.98 15.19 -16.72
CA GLU A 8 8.68 14.80 -16.13
C GLU A 8 8.76 13.71 -15.06
N GLN A 9 9.91 13.09 -14.81
CA GLN A 9 10.05 12.08 -13.75
C GLN A 9 10.83 12.57 -12.53
N SER A 10 11.57 13.68 -12.68
CA SER A 10 12.24 14.32 -11.55
C SER A 10 11.25 14.72 -10.47
N TYR A 11 10.02 15.12 -10.83
CA TYR A 11 9.01 15.48 -9.83
C TYR A 11 8.41 14.26 -9.13
N ILE A 12 8.22 13.10 -9.79
CA ILE A 12 7.72 11.88 -9.14
C ILE A 12 8.74 11.40 -8.10
N VAL A 13 10.01 11.38 -8.47
CA VAL A 13 11.11 11.07 -7.55
C VAL A 13 11.20 12.12 -6.44
N ALA A 14 11.03 13.41 -6.76
CA ALA A 14 11.02 14.46 -5.74
C ALA A 14 9.85 14.29 -4.76
N ILE A 15 8.63 13.98 -5.23
CA ILE A 15 7.47 13.71 -4.37
C ILE A 15 7.78 12.51 -3.47
N ALA A 16 8.37 11.43 -4.00
CA ALA A 16 8.76 10.27 -3.22
C ALA A 16 9.73 10.63 -2.10
N VAL A 17 10.82 11.33 -2.43
CA VAL A 17 11.85 11.75 -1.46
C VAL A 17 11.25 12.72 -0.43
N LEU A 18 10.48 13.71 -0.87
CA LEU A 18 9.83 14.68 0.02
C LEU A 18 8.82 14.01 0.94
N THR A 19 8.09 13.00 0.47
CA THR A 19 7.14 12.22 1.29
C THR A 19 7.90 11.46 2.38
N ILE A 20 8.98 10.76 2.01
CA ILE A 20 9.80 10.02 2.98
C ILE A 20 10.37 10.95 4.05
N ILE A 21 10.87 12.12 3.65
CA ILE A 21 11.39 13.15 4.57
C ILE A 21 10.26 13.71 5.45
N ALA A 22 9.10 14.00 4.87
CA ALA A 22 7.97 14.56 5.60
C ALA A 22 7.48 13.62 6.70
N TRP A 23 7.43 12.30 6.46
CA TRP A 23 7.11 11.30 7.50
C TRP A 23 8.10 11.26 8.66
N GLN A 24 9.32 11.79 8.50
CA GLN A 24 10.27 11.90 9.63
C GLN A 24 9.96 13.08 10.56
N THR A 25 8.94 13.90 10.23
CA THR A 25 8.53 15.06 11.03
C THR A 25 7.11 14.87 11.57
N GLU A 26 6.82 15.46 12.72
CA GLU A 26 5.47 15.41 13.32
C GLU A 26 4.42 16.05 12.40
N ILE A 27 4.71 17.23 11.86
CA ILE A 27 3.81 17.96 10.96
C ILE A 27 3.57 17.16 9.68
N GLY A 28 4.63 16.61 9.07
CA GLY A 28 4.49 15.82 7.85
C GLY A 28 3.73 14.52 8.08
N THR A 29 3.91 13.87 9.23
CA THR A 29 3.12 12.68 9.62
C THR A 29 1.64 13.00 9.74
N LEU A 30 1.28 14.11 10.39
CA LEU A 30 -0.11 14.56 10.48
C LEU A 30 -0.70 14.94 9.12
N ALA A 31 0.07 15.64 8.29
CA ALA A 31 -0.38 16.05 6.95
C ALA A 31 -0.58 14.87 5.99
N LEU A 32 0.26 13.84 6.11
CA LEU A 32 0.20 12.63 5.28
C LEU A 32 -0.69 11.54 5.86
N LEU A 33 -1.28 11.74 7.04
CA LEU A 33 -2.07 10.74 7.75
C LEU A 33 -3.16 10.08 6.87
N PRO A 34 -3.96 10.81 6.07
CA PRO A 34 -4.95 10.16 5.19
C PRO A 34 -4.33 9.16 4.21
N PHE A 35 -3.12 9.44 3.74
CA PHE A 35 -2.39 8.58 2.80
C PHE A 35 -1.67 7.44 3.49
N THR A 36 -1.19 7.65 4.72
CA THR A 36 -0.75 6.56 5.61
C THR A 36 -1.90 5.57 5.84
N LEU A 37 -3.09 6.06 6.20
CA LEU A 37 -4.25 5.18 6.43
C LEU A 37 -4.72 4.46 5.15
N LEU A 38 -4.58 5.11 3.98
CA LEU A 38 -4.80 4.46 2.69
C LEU A 38 -3.76 3.36 2.43
N ALA A 39 -2.50 3.58 2.77
CA ALA A 39 -1.45 2.56 2.65
C ALA A 39 -1.71 1.38 3.60
N THR A 40 -2.15 1.63 4.83
CA THR A 40 -2.63 0.61 5.77
C THR A 40 -3.78 -0.17 5.16
N TRP A 41 -4.76 0.50 4.56
CA TRP A 41 -5.86 -0.18 3.87
C TRP A 41 -5.36 -1.09 2.74
N PHE A 42 -4.43 -0.63 1.90
CA PHE A 42 -3.84 -1.49 0.85
C PHE A 42 -3.14 -2.72 1.42
N HIS A 43 -2.40 -2.55 2.51
CA HIS A 43 -1.69 -3.61 3.21
C HIS A 43 -2.66 -4.66 3.77
N GLU A 44 -3.65 -4.23 4.56
CA GLU A 44 -4.62 -5.13 5.17
C GLU A 44 -5.57 -5.76 4.14
N MET A 45 -5.97 -5.02 3.11
CA MET A 45 -6.74 -5.61 2.01
C MET A 45 -5.95 -6.66 1.26
N ALA A 46 -4.63 -6.48 1.08
CA ALA A 46 -3.81 -7.50 0.42
C ALA A 46 -3.74 -8.79 1.26
N HIS A 47 -3.59 -8.69 2.58
CA HIS A 47 -3.72 -9.84 3.48
C HIS A 47 -5.07 -10.54 3.32
N GLY A 48 -6.17 -9.79 3.46
CA GLY A 48 -7.53 -10.34 3.39
C GLY A 48 -7.86 -10.99 2.05
N LEU A 49 -7.50 -10.34 0.93
CA LEU A 49 -7.74 -10.88 -0.41
C LEU A 49 -6.85 -12.10 -0.71
N ALA A 50 -5.60 -12.12 -0.26
CA ALA A 50 -4.74 -13.29 -0.38
C ALA A 50 -5.27 -14.46 0.47
N ALA A 51 -5.79 -14.18 1.66
CA ALA A 51 -6.43 -15.17 2.50
C ALA A 51 -7.64 -15.80 1.79
N VAL A 52 -8.53 -14.98 1.21
CA VAL A 52 -9.66 -15.45 0.40
C VAL A 52 -9.22 -16.28 -0.80
N ALA A 53 -8.18 -15.83 -1.52
CA ALA A 53 -7.64 -16.58 -2.65
C ALA A 53 -7.08 -17.97 -2.27
N LEU A 54 -6.68 -18.13 -1.01
CA LEU A 54 -6.19 -19.39 -0.44
C LEU A 54 -7.28 -20.20 0.28
N GLY A 55 -8.55 -19.76 0.19
CA GLY A 55 -9.70 -20.47 0.73
C GLY A 55 -10.01 -20.18 2.21
N ALA A 56 -9.48 -19.10 2.76
CA ALA A 56 -9.87 -18.58 4.08
C ALA A 56 -11.00 -17.54 3.95
N ASP A 57 -11.73 -17.29 5.03
CA ASP A 57 -12.77 -16.28 5.10
C ASP A 57 -12.21 -14.96 5.64
N PHE A 58 -12.36 -13.87 4.88
CA PHE A 58 -11.96 -12.54 5.33
C PHE A 58 -13.10 -11.89 6.12
N GLU A 59 -12.94 -11.80 7.44
CA GLU A 59 -14.02 -11.43 8.36
C GLU A 59 -14.15 -9.93 8.54
N ARG A 60 -13.02 -9.25 8.85
CA ARG A 60 -13.02 -7.79 9.05
C ARG A 60 -11.66 -7.16 8.83
N LEU A 61 -11.71 -5.86 8.53
CA LEU A 61 -10.57 -4.96 8.43
C LEU A 61 -10.73 -3.86 9.48
N VAL A 62 -9.70 -3.65 10.30
CA VAL A 62 -9.65 -2.60 11.31
C VAL A 62 -8.47 -1.68 11.01
N ILE A 63 -8.73 -0.37 10.97
CA ILE A 63 -7.71 0.68 10.83
C ILE A 63 -7.76 1.59 12.04
N TYR A 64 -6.61 1.89 12.62
CA TYR A 64 -6.43 2.78 13.77
C TYR A 64 -5.86 4.14 13.34
N ALA A 65 -6.11 5.16 14.17
CA ALA A 65 -5.68 6.54 13.89
C ALA A 65 -4.16 6.74 13.91
N ASN A 66 -3.41 5.79 14.49
CA ASN A 66 -1.95 5.79 14.51
C ASN A 66 -1.33 5.19 13.24
N GLY A 67 -2.13 4.85 12.22
CA GLY A 67 -1.65 4.23 10.98
C GLY A 67 -1.50 2.70 11.05
N SER A 68 -1.65 2.08 12.22
CA SER A 68 -1.70 0.61 12.31
C SER A 68 -3.06 0.06 11.91
N GLY A 69 -3.11 -1.22 11.56
CA GLY A 69 -4.34 -1.93 11.24
C GLY A 69 -4.16 -3.42 11.38
N PHE A 70 -5.25 -4.15 11.14
CA PHE A 70 -5.19 -5.59 10.91
C PHE A 70 -6.36 -6.05 10.05
N ALA A 71 -6.11 -7.06 9.22
CA ALA A 71 -7.09 -7.91 8.60
C ALA A 71 -7.26 -9.20 9.41
N GLU A 72 -8.49 -9.45 9.88
CA GLU A 72 -8.85 -10.70 10.52
C GLU A 72 -9.48 -11.63 9.49
N TYR A 73 -8.90 -12.82 9.39
CA TYR A 73 -9.37 -13.89 8.53
C TYR A 73 -9.32 -15.22 9.28
N SER A 74 -10.25 -16.12 8.97
CA SER A 74 -10.33 -17.45 9.58
C SER A 74 -10.29 -18.54 8.52
N GLY A 75 -9.79 -19.72 8.91
CA GLY A 75 -9.57 -20.83 7.98
C GLY A 75 -8.25 -21.53 8.25
N ARG A 76 -8.09 -22.73 7.69
CA ARG A 76 -6.86 -23.51 7.86
C ARG A 76 -5.83 -23.03 6.84
N MET A 77 -4.84 -22.29 7.32
CA MET A 77 -3.70 -21.85 6.53
C MET A 77 -2.41 -22.28 7.21
N TRP A 78 -1.56 -23.03 6.50
CA TRP A 78 -0.34 -23.61 7.06
C TRP A 78 0.84 -23.39 6.11
N GLY A 79 2.03 -23.21 6.69
CA GLY A 79 3.29 -23.10 5.96
C GLY A 79 3.25 -22.01 4.89
N ILE A 80 3.52 -22.38 3.64
CA ILE A 80 3.65 -21.47 2.50
C ILE A 80 2.43 -20.54 2.34
N GLY A 81 1.22 -21.00 2.66
CA GLY A 81 0.03 -20.15 2.58
C GLY A 81 0.12 -18.92 3.48
N GLN A 82 0.60 -19.09 4.73
CA GLN A 82 0.79 -17.99 5.68
C GLN A 82 1.88 -17.03 5.19
N ALA A 83 2.97 -17.57 4.63
CA ALA A 83 4.04 -16.76 4.05
C ALA A 83 3.56 -15.94 2.86
N ILE A 84 2.68 -16.50 2.01
CA ILE A 84 2.09 -15.79 0.88
C ILE A 84 1.24 -14.63 1.37
N VAL A 85 0.32 -14.86 2.32
CA VAL A 85 -0.52 -13.80 2.89
C VAL A 85 0.36 -12.70 3.48
N ALA A 86 1.30 -13.06 4.37
CA ALA A 86 2.22 -12.12 4.99
C ALA A 86 3.02 -11.29 3.96
N ALA A 87 3.57 -11.94 2.92
CA ALA A 87 4.29 -11.25 1.85
C ALA A 87 3.38 -10.33 1.03
N THR A 88 2.13 -10.72 0.78
CA THR A 88 1.19 -9.90 0.02
C THR A 88 0.81 -8.61 0.74
N GLY A 89 0.69 -8.61 2.08
CA GLY A 89 0.50 -7.37 2.84
C GLY A 89 1.63 -6.37 2.60
N LEU A 90 2.87 -6.84 2.69
CA LEU A 90 4.05 -5.99 2.47
C LEU A 90 4.18 -5.48 1.03
N LEU A 91 3.83 -6.30 0.03
CA LEU A 91 3.94 -5.94 -1.39
C LEU A 91 2.72 -5.18 -1.93
N GLY A 92 1.54 -5.33 -1.31
CA GLY A 92 0.25 -4.83 -1.78
C GLY A 92 0.24 -3.32 -2.07
N PRO A 93 0.61 -2.46 -1.11
CA PRO A 93 0.68 -1.01 -1.32
C PRO A 93 1.60 -0.63 -2.49
N THR A 94 2.78 -1.27 -2.58
CA THR A 94 3.73 -0.97 -3.65
C THR A 94 3.22 -1.43 -5.02
N ILE A 95 2.58 -2.59 -5.10
CA ILE A 95 1.96 -3.08 -6.34
C ILE A 95 0.88 -2.09 -6.80
N ALA A 96 -0.03 -1.70 -5.91
CA ALA A 96 -1.07 -0.72 -6.21
C ALA A 96 -0.46 0.61 -6.66
N GLY A 97 0.55 1.09 -5.95
CA GLY A 97 1.26 2.33 -6.27
C GLY A 97 1.94 2.30 -7.64
N CYS A 98 2.63 1.21 -7.95
CA CYS A 98 3.28 1.01 -9.26
C CYS A 98 2.26 0.96 -10.40
N LEU A 99 1.12 0.28 -10.22
CA LEU A 99 0.05 0.24 -11.22
C LEU A 99 -0.56 1.63 -11.46
N MET A 100 -0.74 2.44 -10.42
CA MET A 100 -1.17 3.83 -10.54
C MET A 100 -0.16 4.66 -11.34
N ILE A 101 1.12 4.59 -11.01
CA ILE A 101 2.20 5.29 -11.74
C ILE A 101 2.21 4.88 -13.23
N ILE A 102 2.06 3.59 -13.54
CA ILE A 102 2.00 3.12 -14.92
C ILE A 102 0.74 3.61 -15.62
N ALA A 103 -0.41 3.65 -14.94
CA ALA A 103 -1.67 4.09 -15.49
C ALA A 103 -1.69 5.59 -15.84
N SER A 104 -0.86 6.41 -15.17
CA SER A 104 -0.81 7.87 -15.39
C SER A 104 -0.44 8.25 -16.83
N ARG A 105 0.17 7.33 -17.58
CA ARG A 105 0.54 7.45 -19.00
C ARG A 105 -0.64 7.62 -19.95
N SER A 106 -1.83 7.19 -19.56
CA SER A 106 -3.01 7.22 -20.43
C SER A 106 -4.19 7.83 -19.68
N ARG A 107 -4.79 8.88 -20.25
CA ARG A 107 -6.02 9.50 -19.73
C ARG A 107 -7.09 8.46 -19.37
N ARG A 108 -7.28 7.48 -20.26
CA ARG A 108 -8.27 6.41 -20.04
C ARG A 108 -7.89 5.55 -18.84
N ALA A 109 -6.65 5.09 -18.75
CA ALA A 109 -6.18 4.26 -17.64
C ALA A 109 -6.24 5.01 -16.31
N THR A 110 -5.75 6.25 -16.25
CA THR A 110 -5.83 7.14 -15.08
C THR A 110 -7.26 7.24 -14.54
N ARG A 111 -8.23 7.52 -15.42
CA ARG A 111 -9.64 7.62 -15.05
C ARG A 111 -10.17 6.31 -14.48
N TRP A 112 -9.90 5.17 -15.14
CA TRP A 112 -10.36 3.86 -14.68
C TRP A 112 -9.74 3.45 -13.35
N VAL A 113 -8.47 3.77 -13.12
CA VAL A 113 -7.80 3.49 -11.85
C VAL A 113 -8.40 4.30 -10.70
N LEU A 114 -8.73 5.58 -10.90
CA LEU A 114 -9.43 6.37 -9.88
C LEU A 114 -10.85 5.85 -9.60
N LEU A 115 -11.58 5.42 -10.64
CA LEU A 115 -12.89 4.79 -10.48
C LEU A 115 -12.78 3.48 -9.70
N ALA A 116 -11.82 2.62 -10.07
CA ALA A 116 -11.57 1.35 -9.40
C ALA A 116 -11.17 1.55 -7.94
N LEU A 117 -10.27 2.50 -7.66
CA LEU A 117 -9.88 2.84 -6.30
C LEU A 117 -11.08 3.30 -5.47
N GLY A 118 -11.85 4.27 -6.00
CA GLY A 118 -13.02 4.79 -5.28
C GLY A 118 -14.09 3.73 -5.02
N ALA A 119 -14.38 2.88 -6.02
CA ALA A 119 -15.30 1.77 -5.87
C ALA A 119 -14.78 0.72 -4.87
N ALA A 120 -13.49 0.35 -4.95
CA ALA A 120 -12.89 -0.62 -4.03
C ALA A 120 -12.91 -0.12 -2.58
N LEU A 121 -12.61 1.16 -2.35
CA LEU A 121 -12.70 1.77 -1.03
C LEU A 121 -14.14 1.78 -0.51
N ALA A 122 -15.12 2.19 -1.34
CA ALA A 122 -16.52 2.21 -0.93
C ALA A 122 -17.03 0.79 -0.60
N VAL A 123 -16.83 -0.16 -1.49
CA VAL A 123 -17.30 -1.55 -1.33
C VAL A 123 -16.62 -2.23 -0.16
N SER A 124 -15.29 -2.17 -0.04
CA SER A 124 -14.57 -2.80 1.08
C SER A 124 -14.93 -2.15 2.42
N THR A 125 -15.22 -0.84 2.44
CA THR A 125 -15.69 -0.18 3.66
C THR A 125 -17.00 -0.80 4.15
N LEU A 126 -17.97 -1.00 3.24
CA LEU A 126 -19.25 -1.62 3.60
C LEU A 126 -19.08 -3.08 4.04
N ILE A 127 -18.30 -3.86 3.29
CA ILE A 127 -18.20 -5.31 3.49
C ILE A 127 -17.33 -5.65 4.71
N TRP A 128 -16.10 -5.12 4.79
CA TRP A 128 -15.10 -5.59 5.74
C TRP A 128 -14.71 -4.58 6.83
N VAL A 129 -14.84 -3.27 6.60
CA VAL A 129 -14.30 -2.28 7.55
C VAL A 129 -15.16 -2.19 8.81
N ARG A 130 -14.52 -2.34 9.97
CA ARG A 130 -15.16 -2.33 11.30
C ARG A 130 -14.52 -1.35 12.28
N SER A 131 -13.88 -0.28 11.78
CA SER A 131 -13.31 0.79 12.61
C SER A 131 -13.86 2.18 12.25
N ILE A 132 -14.04 3.05 13.26
CA ILE A 132 -14.55 4.41 13.07
C ILE A 132 -13.64 5.21 12.13
N VAL A 133 -12.32 5.10 12.32
CA VAL A 133 -11.32 5.78 11.48
C VAL A 133 -11.47 5.35 10.02
N GLY A 134 -11.63 4.05 9.75
CA GLY A 134 -11.86 3.54 8.40
C GLY A 134 -13.15 4.07 7.78
N TRP A 135 -14.25 4.10 8.55
CA TRP A 135 -15.54 4.64 8.11
C TRP A 135 -15.57 6.15 7.85
N ILE A 136 -14.59 6.90 8.35
CA ILE A 136 -14.45 8.33 8.06
C ILE A 136 -13.52 8.52 6.86
N VAL A 137 -12.32 7.95 6.94
CA VAL A 137 -11.24 8.28 6.00
C VAL A 137 -11.41 7.59 4.65
N LEU A 138 -11.78 6.31 4.62
CA LEU A 138 -11.86 5.56 3.36
C LEU A 138 -13.01 6.06 2.46
N PRO A 139 -14.23 6.31 2.97
CA PRO A 139 -15.28 6.94 2.17
C PRO A 139 -14.92 8.34 1.69
N ALA A 140 -14.21 9.15 2.49
CA ALA A 140 -13.75 10.47 2.07
C ALA A 140 -12.79 10.37 0.87
N ILE A 141 -11.80 9.48 0.93
CA ILE A 141 -10.87 9.22 -0.18
C ILE A 141 -11.61 8.63 -1.38
N ALA A 142 -12.60 7.76 -1.15
CA ALA A 142 -13.44 7.20 -2.21
C ALA A 142 -14.19 8.30 -2.97
N VAL A 143 -14.87 9.20 -2.26
CA VAL A 143 -15.61 10.33 -2.84
C VAL A 143 -14.67 11.25 -3.62
N VAL A 144 -13.52 11.61 -3.07
CA VAL A 144 -12.53 12.45 -3.76
C VAL A 144 -12.02 11.77 -5.03
N SER A 145 -11.69 10.47 -4.96
CA SER A 145 -11.20 9.71 -6.11
C SER A 145 -12.25 9.62 -7.22
N LEU A 146 -13.51 9.30 -6.87
CA LEU A 146 -14.63 9.27 -7.82
C LEU A 146 -14.92 10.65 -8.41
N TYR A 147 -14.88 11.70 -7.58
CA TYR A 147 -15.08 13.07 -8.04
C TYR A 147 -14.03 13.47 -9.07
N ILE A 148 -12.74 13.23 -8.80
CA ILE A 148 -11.66 13.52 -9.75
C ILE A 148 -11.81 12.67 -11.02
N ALA A 149 -12.21 11.41 -10.91
CA ALA A 149 -12.41 10.54 -12.06
C ALA A 149 -13.57 10.97 -12.98
N LEU A 150 -14.66 11.49 -12.39
CA LEU A 150 -15.89 11.82 -13.12
C LEU A 150 -15.94 13.29 -13.56
N ARG A 151 -15.35 14.20 -12.79
CA ARG A 151 -15.45 15.67 -12.99
C ARG A 151 -14.10 16.34 -13.19
N GLY A 152 -12.99 15.71 -12.79
CA GLY A 152 -11.65 16.27 -12.95
C GLY A 152 -11.21 16.37 -14.41
N ASN A 153 -10.40 17.38 -14.72
CA ASN A 153 -9.71 17.47 -16.01
C ASN A 153 -8.51 16.49 -16.05
N GLU A 154 -7.91 16.34 -17.24
CA GLU A 154 -6.79 15.41 -17.45
C GLU A 154 -5.61 15.65 -16.50
N LYS A 155 -5.29 16.93 -16.28
CA LYS A 155 -4.19 17.34 -15.40
C LYS A 155 -4.43 16.85 -13.96
N TRP A 156 -5.60 17.11 -13.39
CA TRP A 156 -5.91 16.72 -12.02
C TRP A 156 -6.05 15.21 -11.86
N GLN A 157 -6.57 14.51 -12.87
CA GLN A 157 -6.60 13.04 -12.87
C GLN A 157 -5.18 12.47 -12.82
N ARG A 158 -4.28 12.97 -13.68
CA ARG A 158 -2.88 12.51 -13.73
C ARG A 158 -2.16 12.80 -12.40
N ILE A 159 -2.25 14.02 -11.90
CA ILE A 159 -1.61 14.42 -10.63
C ILE A 159 -2.10 13.55 -9.47
N ALA A 160 -3.41 13.32 -9.38
CA ALA A 160 -3.98 12.52 -8.29
C ALA A 160 -3.46 11.07 -8.32
N VAL A 161 -3.48 10.42 -9.50
CA VAL A 161 -3.01 9.04 -9.65
C VAL A 161 -1.50 8.93 -9.41
N GLU A 162 -0.70 9.88 -9.88
CA GLU A 162 0.75 9.88 -9.64
C GLU A 162 1.06 10.10 -8.16
N PHE A 163 0.37 11.04 -7.52
CA PHE A 163 0.56 11.31 -6.10
C PHE A 163 0.19 10.08 -5.25
N LEU A 164 -1.02 9.54 -5.42
CA LEU A 164 -1.47 8.33 -4.71
C LEU A 164 -0.56 7.13 -5.02
N GLY A 165 -0.13 7.03 -6.28
CA GLY A 165 0.80 6.01 -6.74
C GLY A 165 2.14 6.06 -6.02
N VAL A 166 2.70 7.26 -5.85
CA VAL A 166 3.93 7.47 -5.07
C VAL A 166 3.72 7.12 -3.60
N GLN A 167 2.62 7.56 -2.99
CA GLN A 167 2.32 7.26 -1.58
C GLN A 167 2.29 5.73 -1.34
N GLY A 168 1.59 4.97 -2.18
CA GLY A 168 1.57 3.51 -2.08
C GLY A 168 2.90 2.84 -2.41
N ALA A 169 3.64 3.37 -3.40
CA ALA A 169 4.95 2.83 -3.79
C ALA A 169 5.98 2.92 -2.65
N VAL A 170 5.97 4.01 -1.89
CA VAL A 170 6.99 4.30 -0.86
C VAL A 170 6.52 4.06 0.57
N SER A 171 5.26 3.67 0.79
CA SER A 171 4.71 3.52 2.15
C SER A 171 5.44 2.51 3.01
N VAL A 172 6.07 1.49 2.43
CA VAL A 172 6.87 0.52 3.21
C VAL A 172 8.02 1.18 3.97
N TYR A 173 8.52 2.31 3.46
CA TYR A 173 9.62 3.06 4.08
C TYR A 173 9.16 3.92 5.26
N GLN A 174 7.84 4.05 5.47
CA GLN A 174 7.31 4.73 6.64
C GLN A 174 7.69 3.99 7.93
N ASP A 175 7.72 2.66 7.90
CA ASP A 175 8.09 1.83 9.06
C ASP A 175 9.07 0.71 8.67
N LEU A 176 10.31 1.11 8.41
CA LEU A 176 11.42 0.15 8.22
C LEU A 176 11.66 -0.71 9.48
N GLY A 177 11.30 -0.21 10.65
CA GLY A 177 11.37 -0.95 11.90
C GLY A 177 10.47 -2.18 11.87
N TYR A 178 9.24 -2.02 11.39
CA TYR A 178 8.29 -3.12 11.18
C TYR A 178 8.82 -4.16 10.18
N LEU A 179 9.33 -3.72 9.01
CA LEU A 179 9.83 -4.61 7.97
C LEU A 179 10.99 -5.50 8.46
N PHE A 180 11.86 -4.97 9.31
CA PHE A 180 13.02 -5.65 9.86
C PHE A 180 12.87 -5.96 11.36
N SER A 181 11.65 -6.29 11.80
CA SER A 181 11.36 -6.75 13.16
C SER A 181 10.80 -8.18 13.13
N PRO A 182 11.06 -9.03 14.14
CA PRO A 182 10.34 -10.29 14.30
C PRO A 182 8.88 -10.11 14.77
N GLY A 183 8.51 -8.92 15.23
CA GLY A 183 7.23 -8.62 15.87
C GLY A 183 7.42 -7.90 17.20
N GLY A 184 6.36 -7.84 18.01
CA GLY A 184 6.37 -7.18 19.31
C GLY A 184 5.28 -7.70 20.23
N TYR A 185 5.27 -7.20 21.47
CA TYR A 185 4.22 -7.55 22.44
C TYR A 185 3.12 -6.50 22.43
N VAL A 186 1.88 -6.93 22.19
CA VAL A 186 0.68 -6.09 22.28
C VAL A 186 -0.24 -6.71 23.33
N GLY A 187 -0.51 -5.97 24.41
CA GLY A 187 -1.33 -6.48 25.52
C GLY A 187 -0.77 -7.73 26.20
N GLY A 188 0.56 -7.90 26.22
CA GLY A 188 1.24 -9.07 26.80
C GLY A 188 1.33 -10.30 25.89
N HIS A 189 0.73 -10.25 24.69
CA HIS A 189 0.81 -11.32 23.71
C HIS A 189 1.82 -10.98 22.60
N LEU A 190 2.61 -11.98 22.18
CA LEU A 190 3.50 -11.85 21.04
C LEU A 190 2.68 -11.76 19.75
N VAL A 191 2.83 -10.65 19.02
CA VAL A 191 2.27 -10.43 17.69
C VAL A 191 3.44 -10.37 16.72
N LEU A 192 3.51 -11.36 15.83
CA LEU A 192 4.54 -11.40 14.79
C LEU A 192 4.31 -10.30 13.75
N SER A 193 5.40 -9.71 13.28
CA SER A 193 5.37 -8.90 12.05
C SER A 193 5.14 -9.81 10.84
N ASP A 194 4.86 -9.24 9.67
CA ASP A 194 4.74 -10.04 8.46
C ASP A 194 6.04 -10.77 8.08
N THR A 195 7.20 -10.14 8.23
CA THR A 195 8.49 -10.84 8.01
C THR A 195 8.77 -11.89 9.07
N GLY A 196 8.28 -11.69 10.30
CA GLY A 196 8.26 -12.70 11.36
C GLY A 196 7.37 -13.89 11.01
N ARG A 197 6.16 -13.65 10.47
CA ARG A 197 5.25 -14.71 9.99
C ARG A 197 5.84 -15.49 8.83
N ILE A 198 6.50 -14.82 7.88
CA ILE A 198 7.22 -15.49 6.79
C ILE A 198 8.34 -16.36 7.36
N ALA A 199 9.08 -15.87 8.36
CA ALA A 199 10.16 -16.61 9.00
C ALA A 199 9.68 -17.79 9.86
N ASP A 200 8.48 -17.73 10.43
CA ASP A 200 7.88 -18.86 11.16
C ASP A 200 7.34 -19.93 10.19
N ALA A 201 6.83 -19.48 9.04
CA ALA A 201 6.29 -20.35 8.00
C ALA A 201 7.37 -20.98 7.09
N LEU A 202 8.52 -20.32 6.94
CA LEU A 202 9.62 -20.72 6.05
C LEU A 202 10.94 -20.87 6.83
N PHE A 203 12.02 -21.27 6.17
CA PHE A 203 13.27 -21.67 6.83
C PHE A 203 14.24 -20.51 7.16
N LEU A 204 14.07 -19.34 6.55
CA LEU A 204 15.02 -18.22 6.68
C LEU A 204 14.53 -17.18 7.70
N PRO A 205 15.47 -16.47 8.36
CA PRO A 205 15.12 -15.47 9.38
C PRO A 205 14.44 -14.23 8.79
N TYR A 206 13.70 -13.49 9.63
CA TYR A 206 12.89 -12.33 9.22
C TYR A 206 13.69 -11.25 8.47
N TRP A 207 14.96 -11.02 8.84
CA TRP A 207 15.80 -10.01 8.18
C TRP A 207 16.14 -10.37 6.73
N PHE A 208 16.22 -11.67 6.41
CA PHE A 208 16.43 -12.14 5.04
C PHE A 208 15.21 -11.81 4.19
N TRP A 209 14.01 -12.13 4.71
CA TRP A 209 12.75 -11.84 4.02
C TRP A 209 12.49 -10.34 3.89
N GLY A 210 12.80 -9.54 4.91
CA GLY A 210 12.78 -8.08 4.84
C GLY A 210 13.70 -7.55 3.73
N GLY A 211 14.90 -8.09 3.59
CA GLY A 211 15.82 -7.77 2.51
C GLY A 211 15.28 -8.15 1.13
N ALA A 212 14.76 -9.37 0.98
CA ALA A 212 14.18 -9.85 -0.28
C ALA A 212 12.98 -9.00 -0.73
N ILE A 213 12.09 -8.65 0.20
CA ILE A 213 10.93 -7.79 -0.06
C ILE A 213 11.38 -6.38 -0.42
N THR A 214 12.37 -5.83 0.27
CA THR A 214 12.95 -4.52 -0.07
C THR A 214 13.48 -4.50 -1.50
N VAL A 215 14.24 -5.53 -1.90
CA VAL A 215 14.77 -5.65 -3.27
C VAL A 215 13.64 -5.75 -4.28
N ALA A 216 12.59 -6.54 -3.98
CA ALA A 216 11.42 -6.66 -4.84
C ALA A 216 10.72 -5.30 -5.01
N ILE A 217 10.50 -4.57 -3.92
CA ILE A 217 9.89 -3.23 -3.93
C ILE A 217 10.69 -2.26 -4.79
N VAL A 218 12.01 -2.17 -4.57
CA VAL A 218 12.89 -1.31 -5.37
C VAL A 218 12.84 -1.68 -6.85
N ALA A 219 12.86 -2.98 -7.17
CA ALA A 219 12.77 -3.44 -8.56
C ALA A 219 11.42 -3.10 -9.21
N MET A 220 10.31 -3.23 -8.48
CA MET A 220 8.97 -2.86 -8.97
C MET A 220 8.86 -1.36 -9.23
N VAL A 221 9.30 -0.53 -8.27
CA VAL A 221 9.28 0.93 -8.41
C VAL A 221 10.17 1.38 -9.56
N TRP A 222 11.37 0.83 -9.67
CA TRP A 222 12.27 1.13 -10.78
C TRP A 222 11.65 0.77 -12.13
N LYS A 223 11.06 -0.43 -12.25
CA LYS A 223 10.41 -0.88 -13.48
C LYS A 223 9.16 -0.06 -13.81
N SER A 224 8.37 0.33 -12.81
CA SER A 224 7.17 1.15 -13.02
C SER A 224 7.54 2.53 -13.56
N LEU A 225 8.59 3.16 -13.02
CA LEU A 225 9.13 4.42 -13.55
C LEU A 225 9.69 4.25 -14.97
N GLN A 226 10.44 3.18 -15.25
CA GLN A 226 10.93 2.89 -16.60
C GLN A 226 9.80 2.67 -17.62
N ILE A 227 8.70 2.04 -17.20
CA ILE A 227 7.53 1.85 -18.07
C ILE A 227 6.83 3.20 -18.26
N ALA A 228 6.66 3.98 -17.19
CA ALA A 228 6.07 5.31 -17.23
C ALA A 228 6.84 6.28 -18.15
N SER A 229 8.17 6.14 -18.28
CA SER A 229 9.02 7.03 -19.08
C SER A 229 9.11 6.70 -20.57
N ARG A 230 8.60 5.55 -21.03
CA ARG A 230 8.70 5.14 -22.45
C ARG A 230 7.68 5.85 -23.35
N TYR A 231 7.57 7.16 -23.25
CA TYR A 231 6.85 8.04 -24.16
C TYR A 231 7.80 9.09 -24.75
#